data_AF-A0A7C0VRL7-F1
#
_entry.id   AF-A0A7C0VRL7-F1
#
_cell.length_a   1.000
_cell.length_b   1.000
_cell.length_c   1.000
_cell.angle_alpha   90.00
_cell.angle_beta   90.00
_cell.angle_gamma   90.00
#
_symmetry.space_group_name_H-M   'P 1'
#
loop_
_entity.id
_entity.type
_entity.pdbx_description
1 polymer ?
#
loop_
_entity_poly.entity_id
_entity_poly.type
_entity_poly.pdbx_seq_one_letter_code
_entity_poly.pdbx_strand_id
1 'polypeptide(L)'
;MTILTLIMFLAFMPGIGVRPFGEISYRSVPTDDYYIEHGIEDVGAYNIVTTVVFDYRGYDTLGEATVLFTALTGAAALLLGGRRHGEE
;
A
#
# COMPACT_ATOMS: atom_id res chain seq x y z
N MET A 1 -28.54 8.42 21.44
CA MET A 1 -27.25 9.09 21.14
C MET A 1 -26.46 8.33 20.07
N THR A 2 -26.29 7.01 20.19
CA THR A 2 -25.57 6.15 19.21
C THR A 2 -26.30 5.99 17.86
N ILE A 3 -27.62 5.82 17.87
CA ILE A 3 -28.40 5.71 16.61
C ILE A 3 -28.41 7.03 15.83
N LEU A 4 -28.51 8.16 16.55
CA LEU A 4 -28.49 9.49 15.94
C LEU A 4 -27.12 9.82 15.33
N THR A 5 -26.03 9.41 15.98
CA THR A 5 -24.66 9.57 15.46
C THR A 5 -24.41 8.68 14.23
N LEU A 6 -24.93 7.45 14.21
CA LEU A 6 -24.85 6.58 13.04
C LEU A 6 -25.62 7.14 11.84
N ILE A 7 -26.83 7.67 12.05
CA ILE A 7 -27.64 8.29 11.00
C ILE A 7 -26.94 9.54 10.45
N MET A 8 -26.37 10.37 11.32
CA MET A 8 -25.65 11.57 10.90
C MET A 8 -24.35 11.23 10.14
N PHE A 9 -23.64 10.18 10.53
CA PHE A 9 -22.46 9.66 9.82
C PHE A 9 -22.82 9.13 8.42
N LEU A 10 -23.89 8.33 8.32
CA LEU A 10 -24.37 7.79 7.03
C LEU A 10 -24.93 8.88 6.11
N ALA A 11 -25.55 9.93 6.66
CA ALA A 11 -26.05 11.07 5.90
C ALA A 11 -24.94 12.01 5.41
N PHE A 12 -23.78 12.03 6.06
CA PHE A 12 -22.63 12.87 5.71
C PHE A 12 -21.72 12.23 4.65
N MET A 13 -21.62 10.90 4.62
CA MET A 13 -20.82 10.12 3.65
C MET A 13 -21.03 10.49 2.16
N PRO A 14 -22.25 10.75 1.67
CA PRO A 14 -22.48 11.13 0.27
C PRO A 14 -21.85 12.48 -0.11
N GLY A 15 -21.60 13.36 0.88
CA GLY A 15 -20.94 14.65 0.68
C GLY A 15 -19.42 14.58 0.55
N ILE A 16 -18.81 13.41 0.77
CA ILE A 16 -17.35 13.23 0.76
C ILE A 16 -16.81 12.95 -0.65
N GLY A 17 -17.66 12.98 -1.69
CA GLY A 17 -17.23 12.75 -3.08
C GLY A 17 -16.68 11.35 -3.32
N VAL A 18 -17.01 10.40 -2.44
CA VAL A 18 -16.64 8.99 -2.61
C VAL A 18 -17.44 8.41 -3.77
N ARG A 19 -16.74 7.81 -4.74
CA ARG A 19 -17.39 7.17 -5.87
C ARG A 19 -18.25 6.00 -5.38
N PRO A 20 -19.47 5.80 -5.91
CA PRO A 20 -20.27 4.62 -5.61
C PRO A 20 -19.50 3.34 -5.92
N PHE A 21 -19.65 2.33 -5.06
CA PHE A 21 -19.04 1.02 -5.29
C PHE A 21 -19.59 0.42 -6.59
N GLY A 22 -18.70 -0.08 -7.46
CA GLY A 22 -19.05 -0.66 -8.75
C GLY A 22 -19.17 0.33 -9.91
N GLU A 23 -19.08 1.65 -9.66
CA GLU A 23 -18.93 2.62 -10.74
C GLU A 23 -17.48 2.67 -11.22
N ILE A 24 -17.18 1.88 -12.26
CA ILE A 24 -15.92 1.98 -13.00
C ILE A 24 -16.10 2.97 -14.14
N SER A 25 -15.39 4.10 -14.08
CA SER A 25 -15.24 4.97 -15.25
C SER A 25 -14.13 4.38 -16.12
N TYR A 26 -14.50 3.76 -17.25
CA TYR A 26 -13.56 3.18 -18.22
C TYR A 26 -12.50 4.19 -18.71
N ARG A 27 -12.81 5.50 -18.65
CA ARG A 27 -11.85 6.56 -18.97
C ARG A 27 -10.74 6.73 -17.92
N SER A 28 -10.87 6.11 -16.75
CA SER A 28 -10.02 6.37 -15.57
C SER A 28 -9.08 5.23 -15.15
N VAL A 29 -9.12 4.08 -15.82
CA VAL A 29 -8.30 2.89 -15.46
C VAL A 29 -7.47 2.28 -16.63
N PRO A 30 -7.00 3.05 -17.64
CA PRO A 30 -6.29 2.45 -18.78
C PRO A 30 -5.00 1.70 -18.39
N THR A 31 -4.39 2.06 -17.27
CA THR A 31 -3.20 1.37 -16.74
C THR A 31 -3.54 0.00 -16.16
N ASP A 32 -4.73 -0.13 -15.55
CA ASP A 32 -5.17 -1.39 -14.95
C ASP A 32 -5.41 -2.42 -16.04
N ASP A 33 -6.10 -2.01 -17.11
CA ASP A 33 -6.34 -2.85 -18.30
C ASP A 33 -5.02 -3.28 -18.93
N TYR A 34 -4.06 -2.36 -19.08
CA TYR A 34 -2.73 -2.69 -19.61
C TYR A 34 -2.03 -3.78 -18.78
N TYR A 35 -1.98 -3.65 -17.45
CA TYR A 35 -1.33 -4.64 -16.58
C TYR A 35 -2.04 -6.01 -16.62
N ILE A 36 -3.36 -6.02 -16.77
CA ILE A 36 -4.15 -7.26 -16.88
C ILE A 36 -3.87 -7.96 -18.21
N GLU A 37 -3.85 -7.20 -19.31
CA GLU A 37 -3.70 -7.74 -20.66
C GLU A 37 -2.26 -8.17 -20.97
N HIS A 38 -1.26 -7.40 -20.52
CA HIS A 38 0.14 -7.58 -20.91
C HIS A 38 1.03 -8.20 -19.83
N GLY A 39 0.54 -8.34 -18.59
CA GLY A 39 1.36 -8.80 -17.45
C GLY A 39 2.03 -10.15 -17.66
N ILE A 40 1.42 -11.07 -18.40
CA ILE A 40 2.06 -12.36 -18.71
C ILE A 40 3.15 -12.19 -19.77
N GLU A 41 2.91 -11.35 -20.78
CA GLU A 41 3.82 -11.16 -21.92
C GLU A 41 5.06 -10.35 -21.51
N ASP A 42 4.87 -9.33 -20.68
CA ASP A 42 5.94 -8.41 -20.25
C ASP A 42 6.91 -9.08 -19.26
N VAL A 43 6.39 -9.87 -18.31
CA VAL A 43 7.15 -10.36 -17.14
C VAL A 43 6.98 -11.85 -16.84
N GLY A 44 6.13 -12.57 -17.57
CA GLY A 44 6.09 -14.04 -17.51
C GLY A 44 5.40 -14.63 -16.28
N ALA A 45 4.69 -13.83 -15.48
CA ALA A 45 4.02 -14.28 -14.27
C ALA A 45 2.49 -14.13 -14.35
N TYR A 46 1.78 -15.19 -13.94
CA TYR A 46 0.31 -15.26 -13.99
C TYR A 46 -0.40 -14.47 -12.90
N ASN A 47 0.30 -14.12 -11.82
CA ASN A 47 -0.28 -13.35 -10.73
C ASN A 47 -0.04 -11.86 -10.99
N ILE A 48 -1.10 -11.19 -11.44
CA ILE A 48 -1.10 -9.76 -11.78
C ILE A 48 -0.72 -8.87 -10.60
N VAL A 49 -1.09 -9.26 -9.37
CA VAL A 49 -0.71 -8.48 -8.19
C VAL A 49 0.80 -8.51 -7.99
N THR A 50 1.42 -9.68 -8.13
CA THR A 50 2.88 -9.80 -7.96
C THR A 50 3.65 -9.15 -9.10
N THR A 51 3.19 -9.22 -10.35
CA THR A 51 3.86 -8.52 -11.46
C THR A 51 3.79 -7.02 -11.31
N VAL A 52 2.67 -6.47 -10.82
CA VAL A 52 2.58 -5.03 -10.54
C VAL A 52 3.54 -4.64 -9.40
N VAL A 53 3.53 -5.35 -8.28
CA VAL A 53 4.31 -4.96 -7.09
C VAL A 53 5.82 -5.19 -7.29
N PHE A 54 6.23 -6.31 -7.87
CA PHE A 54 7.66 -6.66 -7.98
C PHE A 54 8.30 -6.24 -9.30
N ASP A 55 7.57 -6.26 -10.42
CA ASP A 55 8.16 -5.96 -11.72
C ASP A 55 7.86 -4.52 -12.16
N TYR A 56 6.60 -4.18 -12.43
CA TYR A 56 6.24 -2.83 -12.93
C TYR A 56 6.53 -1.73 -11.89
N ARG A 57 6.33 -2.01 -10.60
CA ARG A 57 6.56 -1.08 -9.49
C ARG A 57 7.58 -1.58 -8.48
N GLY A 58 8.54 -2.39 -8.94
CA GLY A 58 9.57 -2.98 -8.08
C GLY A 58 10.38 -1.96 -7.27
N TYR A 59 10.55 -0.73 -7.76
CA TYR A 59 11.24 0.33 -7.00
C TYR A 59 10.48 0.76 -5.74
N ASP A 60 9.14 0.77 -5.77
CA ASP A 60 8.35 1.11 -4.59
C ASP A 60 8.54 0.03 -3.49
N THR A 61 8.50 -1.24 -3.88
CA THR A 61 8.74 -2.38 -2.97
C THR A 61 10.20 -2.47 -2.50
N LEU A 62 11.17 -2.13 -3.34
CA LEU A 62 12.58 -1.98 -2.92
C LEU A 62 12.72 -0.86 -1.88
N GLY A 63 11.98 0.23 -2.05
CA GLY A 63 11.86 1.30 -1.07
C GLY A 63 11.28 0.82 0.25
N GLU A 64 10.17 0.09 0.23
CA GLU A 64 9.57 -0.54 1.42
C GLU A 64 10.57 -1.46 2.15
N ALA A 65 11.27 -2.33 1.41
CA ALA A 65 12.31 -3.19 1.96
C ALA A 65 13.45 -2.40 2.61
N THR A 66 13.87 -1.30 1.97
CA THR A 66 14.93 -0.40 2.48
C THR A 66 14.48 0.29 3.77
N VAL A 67 13.23 0.76 3.84
CA VAL A 67 12.66 1.39 5.04
C VAL A 67 12.61 0.38 6.20
N LEU A 68 12.09 -0.83 5.95
CA LEU A 68 12.03 -1.89 6.96
C LEU A 68 13.43 -2.31 7.44
N PHE A 69 14.38 -2.47 6.52
CA PHE A 69 15.77 -2.79 6.85
C PHE A 69 16.42 -1.70 7.72
N THR A 70 16.21 -0.43 7.36
CA THR A 70 16.73 0.71 8.11
C THR A 70 16.11 0.79 9.50
N ALA A 71 14.80 0.59 9.61
CA ALA A 71 14.09 0.57 10.89
C ALA A 71 14.61 -0.55 11.81
N LEU A 72 14.77 -1.75 11.27
CA LEU A 72 15.30 -2.90 12.00
C LEU A 72 16.75 -2.65 12.47
N THR A 73 17.60 -2.16 11.59
CA THR A 73 19.01 -1.87 11.88
C THR A 73 19.13 -0.75 12.93
N GLY A 74 18.33 0.31 12.81
CA GLY A 74 18.26 1.40 13.79
C GLY A 74 17.81 0.92 15.16
N ALA A 75 16.76 0.09 15.23
CA ALA A 75 16.31 -0.51 16.48
C ALA A 75 17.39 -1.41 17.11
N ALA A 76 18.04 -2.25 16.32
CA ALA A 76 19.14 -3.10 16.79
C ALA A 76 20.31 -2.26 17.33
N ALA A 77 20.69 -1.19 16.63
CA ALA A 77 21.76 -0.30 17.08
C ALA A 77 21.47 0.36 18.43
N LEU A 78 20.23 0.80 18.68
CA LEU A 78 19.82 1.37 19.96
C LEU A 78 19.84 0.33 21.09
N LEU A 79 19.27 -0.86 20.85
CA LEU A 79 19.20 -1.92 21.86
C LEU A 79 20.57 -2.51 22.19
N LEU A 80 21.46 -2.65 21.21
CA LEU A 80 22.81 -3.19 21.40
C LEU A 80 23.78 -2.12 21.91
N GLY A 81 23.63 -0.86 21.45
CA GLY A 81 24.45 0.27 21.88
C GLY A 81 24.21 0.66 23.34
N GLY A 82 22.96 0.58 23.82
CA GLY A 82 22.60 0.88 25.22
C GLY A 82 23.24 -0.07 26.24
N ARG A 83 23.64 -1.28 25.85
CA ARG A 83 24.29 -2.25 26.75
C ARG A 83 25.73 -1.88 27.12
N ARG A 84 26.36 -0.94 26.42
CA ARG A 84 27.77 -0.55 26.65
C ARG A 84 27.93 0.67 27.57
N HIS A 85 26.84 1.32 27.97
CA HIS A 85 26.88 2.52 28.83
C HIS A 85 26.53 2.24 30.30
N GLY A 86 26.29 0.97 30.67
CA GLY A 86 26.01 0.55 32.04
C GLY A 86 27.21 -0.08 32.77
N GLU A 87 28.40 -0.02 32.18
CA GLU A 87 29.65 -0.56 32.74
C GLU A 87 30.74 0.51 32.95
N GLU A 88 30.38 1.80 32.95
CA GLU A 88 31.22 2.90 33.43
C GLU A 88 30.64 3.56 34.69
#